data_AF-A0A1I1Q8X3-F1
#
_entry.id   AF-A0A1I1Q8X3-F1
#
_cell.length_a   1.000
_cell.length_b   1.000
_cell.length_c   1.000
_cell.angle_alpha   90.00
_cell.angle_beta   90.00
_cell.angle_gamma   90.00
#
_symmetry.space_group_name_H-M   'P 1'
#
loop_
_entity.id
_entity.type
_entity.pdbx_description
1 polymer ?
#
loop_
_entity_poly.entity_id
_entity_poly.type
_entity_poly.pdbx_seq_one_letter_code
_entity_poly.pdbx_strand_id
1 'polypeptide(L)'
;MTASTKSDPIDVTDLCIAFANSLSTHLEHVRAALDRGDLAGVQAIAHTLSGSAASFDCRRVGLAAAELDRCCRAADLALCRSAFERLCIAAYADAPGVFADETPGVGLPPPAVAPAPAPLILLVDDDALLVAALARALETHGFRVRTADSGAAALALLHMGQLHPQLAVLDIAMPGMSGLELAAQLEGVPYMFLSASSSADVAERAAECGAVGYLLKPIDPAQLLPAVRAALACAAEIQDLRAAEQRLTLALREGRETGMAVGLLMERYRIDRHDALRMLRSHARSSQRKLNDVAVELVQAGETLNALAPPRQDLPAGRARGPDRRK
;
A
#
# COMPACT_ATOMS: atom_id res chain seq x y z
N MET A 1 43.07 48.22 10.16
CA MET A 1 41.94 48.14 9.22
C MET A 1 41.41 46.72 9.27
N THR A 2 40.31 46.54 9.99
CA THR A 2 39.68 45.26 10.31
C THR A 2 38.98 44.71 9.08
N ALA A 3 39.47 43.56 8.58
CA ALA A 3 38.79 42.81 7.54
C ALA A 3 37.50 42.21 8.13
N SER A 4 36.37 42.70 7.62
CA SER A 4 35.04 42.23 7.93
C SER A 4 34.87 40.84 7.32
N THR A 5 34.89 39.78 8.14
CA THR A 5 34.49 38.42 7.75
C THR A 5 32.98 38.41 7.56
N LYS A 6 32.58 38.64 6.31
CA LYS A 6 31.19 38.46 5.85
C LYS A 6 30.90 36.96 5.91
N SER A 7 30.12 36.55 6.92
CA SER A 7 29.56 35.20 7.02
C SER A 7 28.76 34.92 5.74
N ASP A 8 29.18 33.94 4.96
CA ASP A 8 28.36 33.41 3.87
C ASP A 8 27.04 32.86 4.44
N PRO A 9 25.91 33.01 3.72
CA PRO A 9 24.65 32.42 4.13
C PRO A 9 24.79 30.90 4.09
N ILE A 10 24.68 30.24 5.25
CA ILE A 10 24.64 28.78 5.35
C ILE A 10 23.49 28.30 4.46
N ASP A 11 23.80 27.52 3.44
CA ASP A 11 22.82 26.96 2.53
C ASP A 11 21.88 26.04 3.33
N VAL A 12 20.58 26.31 3.28
CA VAL A 12 19.54 25.50 3.95
C VAL A 12 19.63 24.04 3.50
N THR A 13 20.13 23.81 2.30
CA THR A 13 20.38 22.48 1.72
C THR A 13 21.47 21.71 2.50
N ASP A 14 22.59 22.36 2.83
CA ASP A 14 23.69 21.75 3.59
C ASP A 14 23.27 21.40 5.02
N LEU A 15 22.41 22.25 5.61
CA LEU A 15 21.86 22.03 6.95
C LEU A 15 20.88 20.85 6.99
N CYS A 16 20.05 20.67 5.94
CA CYS A 16 19.18 19.52 5.79
C CYS A 16 19.96 18.21 5.57
N ILE A 17 21.05 18.24 4.79
CA ILE A 17 21.92 17.07 4.59
C ILE A 17 22.63 16.69 5.89
N ALA A 18 23.15 17.67 6.64
CA ALA A 18 23.75 17.44 7.95
C ALA A 18 22.76 16.83 8.95
N PHE A 19 21.50 17.30 8.94
CA PHE A 19 20.43 16.72 9.76
C PHE A 19 20.07 15.30 9.32
N ALA A 20 19.96 15.02 8.02
CA ALA A 20 19.67 13.68 7.50
C ALA A 20 20.76 12.66 7.86
N ASN A 21 22.03 13.04 7.72
CA ASN A 21 23.17 12.20 8.13
C ASN A 21 23.17 11.95 9.65
N SER A 22 22.91 13.01 10.42
CA SER A 22 22.77 12.90 11.87
C SER A 22 21.60 11.98 12.25
N LEU A 23 20.45 12.09 11.59
CA LEU A 23 19.26 11.26 11.85
C LEU A 23 19.55 9.77 11.65
N SER A 24 20.23 9.40 10.57
CA SER A 24 20.64 8.01 10.30
C SER A 24 21.51 7.44 11.43
N THR A 25 22.52 8.19 11.88
CA THR A 25 23.37 7.77 13.00
C THR A 25 22.59 7.61 14.30
N HIS A 26 21.65 8.51 14.59
CA HIS A 26 20.81 8.39 15.79
C HIS A 26 19.89 7.16 15.72
N LEU A 27 19.32 6.83 14.55
CA LEU A 27 18.49 5.63 14.38
C LEU A 27 19.29 4.34 14.63
N GLU A 28 20.52 4.26 14.13
CA GLU A 28 21.42 3.12 14.38
C GLU A 28 21.73 2.98 15.87
N HIS A 29 22.01 4.09 16.56
CA HIS A 29 22.26 4.08 17.99
C HIS A 29 21.02 3.67 18.80
N VAL A 30 19.82 4.08 18.41
CA VAL A 30 18.58 3.62 19.05
C VAL A 30 18.38 2.12 18.85
N ARG A 31 18.56 1.60 17.63
CA ARG A 31 18.46 0.16 17.35
C ARG A 31 19.41 -0.64 18.24
N ALA A 32 20.68 -0.23 18.27
CA ALA A 32 21.71 -0.87 19.08
C ALA A 32 21.40 -0.82 20.59
N ALA A 33 20.83 0.27 21.08
CA ALA A 33 20.41 0.40 22.49
C ALA A 33 19.19 -0.49 22.82
N LEU A 34 18.20 -0.59 21.93
CA LEU A 34 17.05 -1.49 22.07
C LEU A 34 17.45 -2.97 22.09
N ASP A 35 18.45 -3.35 21.28
CA ASP A 35 18.95 -4.72 21.23
C ASP A 35 19.69 -5.11 22.52
N ARG A 36 20.33 -4.14 23.19
CA ARG A 36 20.94 -4.31 24.52
C ARG A 36 19.96 -4.17 25.69
N GLY A 37 18.70 -3.79 25.43
CA GLY A 37 17.72 -3.49 26.48
C GLY A 37 18.01 -2.21 27.27
N ASP A 38 18.85 -1.31 26.75
CA ASP A 38 19.24 -0.06 27.40
C ASP A 38 18.20 1.04 27.15
N LEU A 39 17.13 1.04 27.94
CA LEU A 39 16.04 2.01 27.83
C LEU A 39 16.49 3.45 28.14
N ALA A 40 17.49 3.64 29.00
CA ALA A 40 18.02 4.96 29.33
C ALA A 40 18.77 5.57 28.15
N GLY A 41 19.57 4.76 27.44
CA GLY A 41 20.23 5.16 26.20
C GLY A 41 19.23 5.50 25.08
N VAL A 42 18.19 4.69 24.91
CA VAL A 42 17.11 4.97 23.94
C VAL A 42 16.41 6.29 24.26
N GLN A 43 16.10 6.52 25.53
CA GLN A 43 15.41 7.73 25.97
C GLN A 43 16.22 9.01 25.70
N ALA A 44 17.52 9.00 25.99
CA ALA A 44 18.40 10.15 25.75
C ALA A 44 18.45 10.52 24.25
N ILE A 45 18.52 9.52 23.38
CA ILE A 45 18.54 9.73 21.93
C ILE A 45 17.17 10.21 21.43
N ALA A 46 16.07 9.63 21.91
CA ALA A 46 14.71 10.05 21.55
C ALA A 46 14.43 11.50 21.96
N HIS A 47 14.87 11.90 23.16
CA HIS A 47 14.75 13.28 23.63
C HIS A 47 15.54 14.26 22.74
N THR A 48 16.77 13.88 22.36
CA THR A 48 17.62 14.68 21.47
C THR A 48 16.99 14.84 20.09
N LEU A 49 16.51 13.73 19.50
CA LEU A 49 15.83 13.73 18.20
C LEU A 49 14.55 14.58 18.22
N SER A 50 13.76 14.53 19.28
CA SER A 50 12.57 15.37 19.43
C SER A 50 12.91 16.86 19.46
N GLY A 51 13.99 17.25 20.15
CA GLY A 51 14.44 18.64 20.22
C GLY A 51 15.03 19.15 18.91
N SER A 52 15.84 18.33 18.24
CA SER A 52 16.41 18.67 16.95
C SER A 52 15.34 18.76 15.85
N ALA A 53 14.38 17.82 15.80
CA ALA A 53 13.32 17.80 14.79
C ALA A 53 12.44 19.07 14.82
N ALA A 54 12.24 19.68 16.00
CA ALA A 54 11.52 20.95 16.12
C ALA A 54 12.26 22.13 15.47
N SER A 55 13.60 22.09 15.46
CA SER A 55 14.44 23.12 14.85
C SER A 55 14.46 23.05 13.31
N PHE A 56 14.13 21.89 12.74
CA PHE A 56 14.17 21.62 11.29
C PHE A 56 12.77 21.43 10.65
N ASP A 57 11.69 21.74 11.39
CA ASP A 57 10.27 21.56 11.00
C ASP A 57 9.91 20.12 10.55
N CYS A 58 10.67 19.12 11.00
CA CYS A 58 10.40 17.70 10.75
C CYS A 58 9.33 17.18 11.72
N ARG A 59 8.09 17.62 11.53
CA ARG A 59 6.97 17.34 12.46
C ARG A 59 6.74 15.86 12.72
N ARG A 60 6.89 14.99 11.72
CA ARG A 60 6.59 13.56 11.90
C ARG A 60 7.68 12.87 12.69
N VAL A 61 8.94 13.20 12.41
CA VAL A 61 10.10 12.72 13.20
C VAL A 61 9.99 13.18 14.65
N GLY A 62 9.65 14.45 14.89
CA GLY A 62 9.49 14.99 16.24
C GLY A 62 8.38 14.29 17.04
N LEU A 63 7.22 14.06 16.43
CA LEU A 63 6.11 13.35 17.07
C LEU A 63 6.46 11.90 17.42
N ALA A 64 7.13 11.19 16.50
CA ALA A 64 7.52 9.80 16.72
C ALA A 64 8.65 9.67 17.76
N ALA A 65 9.60 10.61 17.80
CA ALA A 65 10.65 10.65 18.81
C ALA A 65 10.08 10.93 20.21
N ALA A 66 9.12 11.85 20.32
CA ALA A 66 8.41 12.12 21.58
C ALA A 66 7.56 10.92 22.05
N GLU A 67 7.02 10.13 21.12
CA GLU A 67 6.33 8.88 21.45
C GLU A 67 7.30 7.84 22.01
N LEU A 68 8.47 7.67 21.38
CA LEU A 68 9.52 6.77 21.85
C LEU A 68 10.02 7.16 23.26
N ASP A 69 10.22 8.45 23.55
CA ASP A 69 10.56 8.93 24.90
C ASP A 69 9.49 8.55 25.94
N ARG A 70 8.20 8.68 25.61
CA ARG A 70 7.10 8.28 26.51
C ARG A 70 7.10 6.77 26.77
N CYS A 71 7.36 5.95 25.75
CA CYS A 71 7.45 4.50 25.90
C CYS A 71 8.62 4.09 26.80
N CYS A 72 9.78 4.75 26.69
CA CYS A 72 10.92 4.50 27.56
C CYS A 72 10.60 4.78 29.03
N ARG A 73 9.84 5.85 29.31
CA ARG A 73 9.40 6.19 30.69
C ARG A 73 8.43 5.16 31.27
N ALA A 74 7.67 4.46 30.43
CA ALA A 74 6.78 3.38 30.85
C ALA A 74 7.52 2.05 31.10
N ALA A 75 8.84 1.99 30.87
CA ALA A 75 9.70 0.83 31.04
C ALA A 75 9.28 -0.43 30.25
N ASP A 76 8.51 -0.27 29.17
CA ASP A 76 8.04 -1.36 28.32
C ASP A 76 8.88 -1.46 27.04
N LEU A 77 9.75 -2.47 26.98
CA LEU A 77 10.66 -2.70 25.85
C LEU A 77 9.92 -3.06 24.55
N ALA A 78 8.75 -3.70 24.62
CA ALA A 78 7.96 -4.04 23.45
C ALA A 78 7.34 -2.78 22.83
N LEU A 79 6.78 -1.91 23.67
CA LEU A 79 6.27 -0.60 23.24
C LEU A 79 7.37 0.29 22.67
N CYS A 80 8.58 0.26 23.26
CA CYS A 80 9.73 1.01 22.72
C CYS A 80 10.14 0.52 21.33
N ARG A 81 10.15 -0.80 21.08
CA ARG A 81 10.43 -1.36 19.74
C ARG A 81 9.40 -0.90 18.71
N SER A 82 8.11 -0.97 19.04
CA SER A 82 7.05 -0.50 18.15
C SER A 82 7.08 1.01 17.90
N ALA A 83 7.42 1.82 18.91
CA ALA A 83 7.58 3.26 18.76
C ALA A 83 8.81 3.61 17.89
N PHE A 84 9.89 2.84 18.00
CA PHE A 84 11.06 3.01 17.15
C PHE A 84 10.79 2.70 15.68
N GLU A 85 9.97 1.70 15.38
CA GLU A 85 9.55 1.41 14.00
C GLU A 85 8.78 2.59 13.38
N ARG A 86 7.89 3.23 14.15
CA ARG A 86 7.18 4.44 13.70
C ARG A 86 8.14 5.60 13.45
N LEU A 87 9.19 5.74 14.27
CA LEU A 87 10.24 6.73 14.08
C LEU A 87 11.03 6.50 12.78
N CYS A 88 11.36 5.25 12.44
CA CYS A 88 12.00 4.92 11.17
C CYS A 88 11.13 5.28 9.95
N ILE A 89 9.83 5.00 10.02
CA ILE A 89 8.87 5.34 8.95
C ILE A 89 8.76 6.87 8.79
N ALA A 90 8.70 7.59 9.91
CA ALA A 90 8.67 9.06 9.89
C ALA A 90 9.95 9.66 9.30
N ALA A 91 11.12 9.11 9.66
CA ALA A 91 12.41 9.52 9.12
C ALA A 91 12.50 9.32 7.60
N TYR A 92 11.94 8.23 7.08
CA TYR A 92 11.91 7.97 5.64
C TYR A 92 10.97 8.92 4.88
N ALA A 93 9.84 9.30 5.49
CA ALA A 93 8.84 10.13 4.84
C ALA A 93 9.15 11.64 4.86
N ASP A 94 9.94 12.11 5.83
CA ASP A 94 10.34 13.51 5.97
C ASP A 94 11.69 13.84 5.27
N ALA A 95 12.39 12.85 4.69
CA ALA A 95 13.66 13.06 3.98
C ALA A 95 13.44 13.23 2.46
N PRO A 96 13.48 14.45 1.89
CA PRO A 96 13.42 14.65 0.45
C PRO A 96 14.77 14.27 -0.20
N GLY A 97 14.83 13.09 -0.82
CA GLY A 97 15.71 12.85 -1.98
C GLY A 97 17.15 12.40 -1.76
N VAL A 98 17.53 11.81 -0.62
CA VAL A 98 18.91 11.31 -0.39
C VAL A 98 19.07 9.79 -0.63
N PHE A 99 17.99 9.02 -0.80
CA PHE A 99 18.05 7.57 -1.03
C PHE A 99 17.75 7.17 -2.47
N ALA A 100 18.43 7.81 -3.42
CA ALA A 100 18.34 7.47 -4.84
C ALA A 100 19.72 7.18 -5.45
N ASP A 101 20.57 6.46 -4.73
CA ASP A 101 21.55 5.55 -5.32
C ASP A 101 22.08 4.64 -4.22
N GLU A 102 22.35 3.38 -4.53
CA GLU A 102 22.79 2.32 -3.63
C GLU A 102 21.72 1.75 -2.67
N THR A 103 21.03 0.71 -3.13
CA THR A 103 20.47 -0.33 -2.26
C THR A 103 21.56 -1.34 -1.89
N PRO A 104 22.06 -1.42 -0.64
CA PRO A 104 22.49 -2.68 -0.09
C PRO A 104 21.24 -3.46 0.33
N GLY A 105 21.17 -4.73 -0.06
CA GLY A 105 20.06 -5.63 0.24
C GLY A 105 19.83 -5.83 1.74
N VAL A 106 19.09 -4.91 2.36
CA VAL A 106 18.45 -5.12 3.65
C VAL A 106 17.03 -5.54 3.33
N GLY A 107 16.77 -6.84 3.42
CA GLY A 107 15.42 -7.36 3.49
C GLY A 107 14.73 -6.66 4.66
N LEU A 108 13.83 -5.73 4.34
CA LEU A 108 12.94 -5.12 5.31
C LEU A 108 12.14 -6.28 5.93
N PRO A 109 12.27 -6.59 7.23
CA PRO A 109 11.28 -7.45 7.86
C PRO A 109 9.93 -6.75 7.65
N PRO A 110 8.87 -7.48 7.21
CA PRO A 110 7.56 -6.88 7.02
C PRO A 110 7.19 -6.12 8.29
N PRO A 111 6.55 -4.95 8.17
CA PRO A 111 6.22 -4.12 9.33
C PRO A 111 5.57 -5.00 10.39
N ALA A 112 6.08 -4.96 11.63
CA ALA A 112 5.44 -5.66 12.73
C ALA A 112 4.07 -5.03 12.94
N VAL A 113 3.07 -5.65 12.31
CA VAL A 113 1.67 -5.32 12.41
C VAL A 113 1.34 -5.39 13.90
N ALA A 114 0.96 -4.26 14.53
CA ALA A 114 0.25 -4.26 15.81
C ALA A 114 -0.78 -5.39 15.72
N PRO A 115 -0.89 -6.32 16.70
CA PRO A 115 -1.54 -7.61 16.51
C PRO A 115 -2.83 -7.40 15.72
N ALA A 116 -2.81 -7.84 14.46
CA ALA A 116 -3.92 -7.59 13.55
C ALA A 116 -5.18 -8.08 14.28
N PRO A 117 -6.29 -7.34 14.24
CA PRO A 117 -7.52 -7.80 14.87
C PRO A 117 -7.76 -9.24 14.43
N ALA A 118 -7.94 -10.11 15.43
CA ALA A 118 -8.11 -11.55 15.24
C ALA A 118 -8.96 -11.84 14.01
N PRO A 119 -8.50 -12.73 13.10
CA PRO A 119 -9.14 -12.86 11.82
C PRO A 119 -10.62 -13.22 11.98
N LEU A 120 -11.46 -12.46 11.28
CA LEU A 120 -12.90 -12.59 11.28
C LEU A 120 -13.32 -13.61 10.24
N ILE A 121 -13.95 -14.67 10.72
CA ILE A 121 -14.50 -15.76 9.92
C ILE A 121 -16.02 -15.65 9.93
N LEU A 122 -16.65 -15.73 8.76
CA LEU A 122 -18.09 -15.89 8.62
C LEU A 122 -18.41 -17.37 8.43
N LEU A 123 -19.10 -18.00 9.38
CA LEU A 123 -19.63 -19.36 9.25
C LEU A 123 -21.08 -19.29 8.76
N VAL A 124 -21.42 -20.04 7.72
CA VAL A 124 -22.77 -20.11 7.16
C VAL A 124 -23.19 -21.57 7.00
N ASP A 125 -24.15 -22.00 7.81
CA ASP A 125 -24.67 -23.37 7.83
C ASP A 125 -26.04 -23.34 8.55
N ASP A 126 -27.02 -24.13 8.09
CA ASP A 126 -28.36 -24.18 8.67
C ASP A 126 -28.45 -25.07 9.92
N ASP A 127 -27.44 -25.90 10.18
CA ASP A 127 -27.31 -26.67 11.42
C ASP A 127 -26.75 -25.80 12.55
N ALA A 128 -27.65 -25.24 13.36
CA ALA A 128 -27.30 -24.40 14.51
C ALA A 128 -26.36 -25.08 15.53
N LEU A 129 -26.44 -26.40 15.69
CA LEU A 129 -25.58 -27.14 16.62
C LEU A 129 -24.15 -27.22 16.08
N LEU A 130 -24.01 -27.54 14.78
CA LEU A 130 -22.73 -27.56 14.10
C LEU A 130 -22.08 -26.17 14.10
N VAL A 131 -22.83 -25.13 13.74
CA VAL A 131 -22.36 -23.74 13.75
C VAL A 131 -21.84 -23.35 15.14
N ALA A 132 -22.59 -23.64 16.21
CA ALA A 132 -22.17 -23.30 17.56
C ALA A 132 -20.88 -24.03 17.98
N ALA A 133 -20.74 -25.31 17.61
CA ALA A 133 -19.55 -26.10 17.89
C ALA A 133 -18.31 -25.58 17.14
N LEU A 134 -18.44 -25.33 15.84
CA LEU A 134 -17.36 -24.79 15.01
C LEU A 134 -16.97 -23.38 15.44
N ALA A 135 -17.94 -22.52 15.72
CA ALA A 135 -17.69 -21.16 16.22
C ALA A 135 -16.89 -21.20 17.51
N ARG A 136 -17.31 -22.02 18.49
CA ARG A 136 -16.59 -22.17 19.77
C ARG A 136 -15.17 -22.69 19.57
N ALA A 137 -14.99 -23.68 18.69
CA ALA A 137 -13.67 -24.23 18.38
C ALA A 137 -12.74 -23.14 17.79
N LEU A 138 -13.23 -22.35 16.83
CA LEU A 138 -12.45 -21.27 16.23
C LEU A 138 -12.18 -20.11 17.21
N GLU A 139 -13.18 -19.67 17.97
CA GLU A 139 -13.02 -18.61 18.98
C GLU A 139 -11.97 -18.97 20.04
N THR A 140 -11.96 -20.21 20.51
CA THR A 140 -10.98 -20.70 21.50
C THR A 140 -9.55 -20.63 20.96
N HIS A 141 -9.37 -20.64 19.63
CA HIS A 141 -8.08 -20.54 18.95
C HIS A 141 -7.75 -19.11 18.47
N GLY A 142 -8.48 -18.10 18.96
CA GLY A 142 -8.18 -16.69 18.74
C GLY A 142 -8.74 -16.12 17.44
N PHE A 143 -9.72 -16.77 16.82
CA PHE A 143 -10.47 -16.21 15.68
C PHE A 143 -11.69 -15.42 16.18
N ARG A 144 -12.10 -14.41 15.41
CA ARG A 144 -13.43 -13.79 15.59
C ARG A 144 -14.40 -14.51 14.68
N VAL A 145 -15.56 -14.88 15.18
CA VAL A 145 -16.54 -15.61 14.38
C VAL A 145 -17.84 -14.83 14.30
N ARG A 146 -18.40 -14.74 13.10
CA ARG A 146 -19.80 -14.39 12.87
C ARG A 146 -20.50 -15.57 12.23
N THR A 147 -21.74 -15.77 12.61
CA THR A 147 -22.54 -16.89 12.15
C THR A 147 -23.76 -16.41 11.40
N ALA A 148 -24.17 -17.15 10.38
CA ALA A 148 -25.43 -17.00 9.68
C ALA A 148 -26.05 -18.39 9.49
N ASP A 149 -27.37 -18.47 9.62
CA ASP A 149 -28.15 -19.71 9.50
C ASP A 149 -28.65 -19.99 8.07
N SER A 150 -28.37 -19.06 7.15
CA SER A 150 -28.82 -19.12 5.77
C SER A 150 -27.98 -18.22 4.88
N GLY A 151 -27.92 -18.52 3.58
CA GLY A 151 -27.25 -17.66 2.61
C GLY A 151 -27.84 -16.24 2.55
N ALA A 152 -29.15 -16.10 2.71
CA ALA A 152 -29.81 -14.80 2.76
C ALA A 152 -29.38 -13.97 3.98
N ALA A 153 -29.30 -14.59 5.17
CA ALA A 153 -28.79 -13.93 6.37
C ALA A 153 -27.32 -13.54 6.22
N ALA A 154 -26.50 -14.41 5.62
CA ALA A 154 -25.09 -14.12 5.33
C ALA A 154 -24.94 -12.90 4.40
N LEU A 155 -25.70 -12.84 3.31
CA LEU A 155 -25.68 -11.69 2.40
C LEU A 155 -26.16 -10.42 3.10
N ALA A 156 -27.20 -10.48 3.92
CA ALA A 156 -27.65 -9.31 4.67
C ALA A 156 -26.56 -8.74 5.58
N LEU A 157 -25.82 -9.61 6.28
CA LEU A 157 -24.70 -9.19 7.15
C LEU A 157 -23.55 -8.53 6.36
N LEU A 158 -23.27 -9.02 5.15
CA LEU A 158 -22.22 -8.47 4.29
C LEU A 158 -22.63 -7.14 3.65
N HIS A 159 -23.85 -7.06 3.11
CA HIS A 159 -24.33 -5.86 2.41
C HIS A 159 -24.57 -4.66 3.31
N MET A 160 -24.87 -4.88 4.59
CA MET A 160 -25.03 -3.78 5.55
C MET A 160 -23.69 -3.08 5.88
N GLY A 161 -22.56 -3.51 5.30
CA GLY A 161 -21.23 -2.95 5.54
C GLY A 161 -20.75 -3.14 6.99
N GLN A 162 -21.45 -3.96 7.76
CA GLN A 162 -21.16 -4.23 9.16
C GLN A 162 -20.08 -5.29 9.33
N LEU A 163 -19.69 -5.96 8.24
CA LEU A 163 -18.81 -7.12 8.28
C LEU A 163 -17.88 -7.21 7.07
N HIS A 164 -16.58 -7.31 7.33
CA HIS A 164 -15.55 -7.65 6.35
C HIS A 164 -14.80 -8.90 6.83
N PRO A 165 -15.35 -10.10 6.58
CA PRO A 165 -14.67 -11.34 6.96
C PRO A 165 -13.45 -11.57 6.05
N GLN A 166 -12.37 -12.12 6.61
CA GLN A 166 -11.20 -12.54 5.80
C GLN A 166 -11.38 -13.95 5.22
N LEU A 167 -12.33 -14.72 5.75
CA LEU A 167 -12.73 -16.00 5.20
C LEU A 167 -14.21 -16.26 5.49
N ALA A 168 -14.95 -16.72 4.49
CA ALA A 168 -16.26 -17.31 4.66
C ALA A 168 -16.19 -18.84 4.58
N VAL A 169 -16.84 -19.53 5.50
CA VAL A 169 -16.92 -20.99 5.55
C VAL A 169 -18.39 -21.34 5.31
N LEU A 170 -18.68 -21.91 4.15
CA LEU A 170 -20.03 -22.05 3.62
C LEU A 170 -20.42 -23.51 3.54
N ASP A 171 -21.58 -23.89 4.07
CA ASP A 171 -22.16 -25.18 3.73
C ASP A 171 -22.71 -25.18 2.30
N ILE A 172 -22.45 -26.25 1.56
CA ILE A 172 -22.94 -26.37 0.18
C ILE A 172 -24.45 -26.58 0.17
N ALA A 173 -24.96 -27.42 1.07
CA ALA A 173 -26.33 -27.90 1.05
C ALA A 173 -27.20 -27.19 2.09
N MET A 174 -27.61 -25.96 1.79
CA MET A 174 -28.52 -25.19 2.65
C MET A 174 -29.91 -25.01 2.02
N PRO A 175 -30.98 -24.97 2.82
CA PRO A 175 -32.33 -24.64 2.33
C PRO A 175 -32.41 -23.23 1.73
N GLY A 176 -33.14 -23.11 0.63
CA GLY A 176 -33.44 -21.84 -0.02
C GLY A 176 -32.33 -21.31 -0.92
N MET A 177 -31.14 -21.07 -0.36
CA MET A 177 -29.95 -20.63 -1.11
C MET A 177 -28.78 -21.54 -0.77
N SER A 178 -28.25 -22.23 -1.78
CA SER A 178 -27.09 -23.11 -1.62
C SER A 178 -25.80 -22.31 -1.38
N GLY A 179 -24.79 -22.96 -0.79
CA GLY A 179 -23.47 -22.34 -0.59
C GLY A 179 -22.80 -21.93 -1.90
N LEU A 180 -23.06 -22.65 -3.00
CA LEU A 180 -22.54 -22.32 -4.32
C LEU A 180 -23.18 -21.04 -4.89
N GLU A 181 -24.50 -20.88 -4.73
CA GLU A 181 -25.21 -19.66 -5.14
C GLU A 181 -24.82 -18.45 -4.29
N LEU A 182 -24.56 -18.68 -3.00
CA LEU A 182 -24.00 -17.68 -2.10
C LEU A 182 -22.60 -17.26 -2.55
N ALA A 183 -21.72 -18.22 -2.81
CA ALA A 183 -20.34 -17.99 -3.24
C ALA A 183 -20.25 -17.14 -4.53
N ALA A 184 -21.14 -17.37 -5.48
CA ALA A 184 -21.23 -16.57 -6.71
C ALA A 184 -21.58 -15.08 -6.45
N GLN A 185 -22.15 -14.76 -5.29
CA GLN A 185 -22.51 -13.40 -4.87
C GLN A 185 -21.50 -12.80 -3.87
N LEU A 186 -20.48 -13.55 -3.45
CA LEU A 186 -19.44 -13.07 -2.56
C LEU A 186 -18.34 -12.36 -3.35
N GLU A 187 -18.50 -11.07 -3.57
CA GLU A 187 -17.46 -10.26 -4.22
C GLU A 187 -16.31 -9.95 -3.25
N GLY A 188 -15.09 -10.36 -3.62
CA GLY A 188 -13.86 -10.01 -2.90
C GLY A 188 -13.63 -10.71 -1.56
N VAL A 189 -14.59 -11.51 -1.08
CA VAL A 189 -14.48 -12.31 0.14
C VAL A 189 -13.98 -13.72 -0.19
N PRO A 190 -12.80 -14.14 0.29
CA PRO A 190 -12.33 -15.52 0.15
C PRO A 190 -13.27 -16.48 0.87
N TYR A 191 -13.53 -17.64 0.28
CA TYR A 191 -14.44 -18.62 0.87
C TYR A 191 -13.94 -20.06 0.72
N MET A 192 -14.37 -20.91 1.64
CA MET A 192 -14.18 -22.35 1.60
C MET A 192 -15.50 -23.07 1.84
N PHE A 193 -15.61 -24.30 1.36
CA PHE A 193 -16.85 -25.08 1.50
C PHE A 193 -16.75 -26.15 2.58
N LEU A 194 -17.88 -26.35 3.26
CA LEU A 194 -18.21 -27.55 4.03
C LEU A 194 -19.17 -28.41 3.21
N SER A 195 -18.94 -29.72 3.17
CA SER A 195 -19.75 -30.62 2.35
C SER A 195 -20.03 -31.93 3.06
N ALA A 196 -21.25 -32.43 2.97
CA ALA A 196 -21.65 -33.75 3.46
C ALA A 196 -21.29 -34.90 2.50
N SER A 197 -20.90 -34.61 1.25
CA SER A 197 -20.61 -35.63 0.22
C SER A 197 -19.20 -35.51 -0.31
N SER A 198 -18.50 -36.63 -0.47
CA SER A 198 -17.14 -36.70 -1.04
C SER A 198 -17.13 -36.91 -2.56
N SER A 199 -18.24 -36.65 -3.26
CA SER A 199 -18.29 -36.79 -4.72
C SER A 199 -17.27 -35.85 -5.38
N ALA A 200 -16.41 -36.42 -6.23
CA ALA A 200 -15.34 -35.69 -6.95
C ALA A 200 -15.87 -34.45 -7.68
N ASP A 201 -17.07 -34.54 -8.27
CA ASP A 201 -17.76 -33.45 -8.96
C ASP A 201 -17.96 -32.20 -8.10
N VAL A 202 -18.13 -32.35 -6.78
CA VAL A 202 -18.36 -31.21 -5.87
C VAL A 202 -17.05 -30.52 -5.51
N ALA A 203 -15.96 -31.28 -5.36
CA ALA A 203 -14.63 -30.73 -5.12
C ALA A 203 -14.09 -30.00 -6.36
N GLU A 204 -14.33 -30.54 -7.55
CA GLU A 204 -13.95 -29.91 -8.81
C GLU A 204 -14.72 -28.60 -9.04
N ARG A 205 -16.05 -28.62 -8.86
CA ARG A 205 -16.88 -27.40 -8.92
C ARG A 205 -16.47 -26.35 -7.89
N ALA A 206 -16.11 -26.76 -6.67
CA ALA A 206 -15.59 -25.86 -5.65
C ALA A 206 -14.29 -25.16 -6.09
N ALA A 207 -13.38 -25.90 -6.72
CA ALA A 207 -12.15 -25.34 -7.27
C ALA A 207 -12.41 -24.39 -8.45
N GLU A 208 -13.32 -24.75 -9.36
CA GLU A 208 -13.74 -23.91 -10.48
C GLU A 208 -14.39 -22.59 -10.03
N CYS A 209 -15.13 -22.61 -8.93
CA CYS A 209 -15.70 -21.39 -8.35
C CYS A 209 -14.64 -20.49 -7.70
N GLY A 210 -13.42 -21.01 -7.44
CA GLY A 210 -12.33 -20.26 -6.81
C GLY A 210 -12.33 -20.36 -5.28
N ALA A 211 -12.88 -21.45 -4.71
CA ALA A 211 -12.79 -21.71 -3.28
C ALA A 211 -11.32 -21.90 -2.86
N VAL A 212 -10.94 -21.29 -1.73
CA VAL A 212 -9.58 -21.42 -1.16
C VAL A 212 -9.41 -22.67 -0.30
N GLY A 213 -10.46 -23.48 -0.16
CA GLY A 213 -10.44 -24.72 0.60
C GLY A 213 -11.76 -25.47 0.57
N TYR A 214 -11.70 -26.72 1.02
CA TYR A 214 -12.83 -27.65 1.06
C TYR A 214 -12.68 -28.62 2.23
N LEU A 215 -13.77 -28.90 2.96
CA LEU A 215 -13.77 -29.79 4.11
C LEU A 215 -15.01 -30.69 4.12
N LEU A 216 -14.81 -31.98 4.42
CA LEU A 216 -15.88 -32.96 4.49
C LEU A 216 -16.49 -33.03 5.91
N LYS A 217 -17.81 -33.13 5.98
CA LYS A 217 -18.57 -33.46 7.19
C LYS A 217 -18.56 -34.99 7.38
N PRO A 218 -18.45 -35.52 8.61
CA PRO A 218 -18.37 -34.79 9.88
C PRO A 218 -16.98 -34.18 10.10
N ILE A 219 -16.97 -32.92 10.59
CA ILE A 219 -15.75 -32.13 10.75
C ILE A 219 -15.11 -32.47 12.09
N ASP A 220 -13.91 -33.03 12.05
CA ASP A 220 -13.06 -33.14 13.23
C ASP A 220 -12.45 -31.76 13.55
N PRO A 221 -12.60 -31.21 14.77
CA PRO A 221 -11.93 -29.98 15.19
C PRO A 221 -10.41 -29.98 14.92
N ALA A 222 -9.76 -31.14 14.97
CA ALA A 222 -8.34 -31.29 14.63
C ALA A 222 -8.02 -31.03 13.15
N GLN A 223 -9.01 -31.19 12.25
CA GLN A 223 -8.88 -30.93 10.82
C GLN A 223 -9.38 -29.52 10.43
N LEU A 224 -10.36 -28.98 11.18
CA LEU A 224 -10.90 -27.64 10.95
C LEU A 224 -9.82 -26.56 11.03
N LEU A 225 -9.02 -26.56 12.11
CA LEU A 225 -8.05 -25.49 12.36
C LEU A 225 -6.92 -25.42 11.31
N PRO A 226 -6.27 -26.54 10.94
CA PRO A 226 -5.29 -26.54 9.86
C PRO A 226 -5.89 -26.05 8.54
N ALA A 227 -7.09 -26.52 8.19
CA ALA A 227 -7.73 -26.14 6.93
C ALA A 227 -8.10 -24.65 6.88
N VAL A 228 -8.67 -24.11 7.97
CA VAL A 228 -8.98 -22.67 8.08
C VAL A 228 -7.71 -21.82 8.01
N ARG A 229 -6.62 -22.25 8.67
CA ARG A 229 -5.33 -21.54 8.59
C ARG A 229 -4.74 -21.56 7.17
N ALA A 230 -4.80 -22.70 6.49
CA ALA A 230 -4.35 -22.83 5.11
C ALA A 230 -5.20 -21.95 4.17
N ALA A 231 -6.52 -21.97 4.33
CA ALA A 231 -7.45 -21.14 3.58
C ALA A 231 -7.19 -19.64 3.81
N LEU A 232 -6.94 -19.21 5.06
CA LEU A 232 -6.58 -17.82 5.38
C LEU A 232 -5.22 -17.42 4.78
N ALA A 233 -4.23 -18.31 4.78
CA ALA A 233 -2.93 -18.04 4.18
C ALA A 233 -3.05 -17.86 2.65
N CYS A 234 -3.77 -18.76 1.98
CA CYS A 234 -4.06 -18.66 0.55
C CYS A 234 -4.86 -17.39 0.22
N ALA A 235 -5.87 -17.10 1.03
CA ALA A 235 -6.65 -15.87 0.91
C ALA A 235 -5.78 -14.61 1.01
N ALA A 236 -4.87 -14.55 1.99
CA ALA A 236 -3.94 -13.43 2.15
C ALA A 236 -3.02 -13.28 0.93
N GLU A 237 -2.45 -14.39 0.44
CA GLU A 237 -1.58 -14.39 -0.74
C GLU A 237 -2.31 -13.88 -2.00
N ILE A 238 -3.54 -14.35 -2.24
CA ILE A 238 -4.37 -13.90 -3.37
C ILE A 238 -4.66 -12.40 -3.26
N GLN A 239 -4.97 -11.90 -2.05
CA GLN A 239 -5.25 -10.48 -1.84
C GLN A 239 -3.99 -9.62 -2.01
N ASP A 240 -2.84 -10.08 -1.53
CA ASP A 240 -1.56 -9.39 -1.70
C ASP A 240 -1.16 -9.29 -3.18
N LEU A 241 -1.34 -10.37 -3.94
CA LEU A 241 -1.10 -10.39 -5.38
C LEU A 241 -2.03 -9.41 -6.12
N ARG A 242 -3.32 -9.43 -5.81
CA ARG A 242 -4.30 -8.48 -6.40
C ARG A 242 -3.95 -7.03 -6.06
N ALA A 243 -3.57 -6.76 -4.81
CA ALA A 243 -3.15 -5.42 -4.39
C ALA A 243 -1.86 -4.97 -5.11
N ALA A 244 -0.90 -5.87 -5.29
CA ALA A 244 0.34 -5.60 -6.02
C ALA A 244 0.07 -5.32 -7.51
N GLU A 245 -0.77 -6.13 -8.15
CA GLU A 245 -1.20 -5.93 -9.54
C GLU A 245 -1.89 -4.56 -9.72
N GLN A 246 -2.81 -4.21 -8.83
CA GLN A 246 -3.49 -2.91 -8.85
C GLN A 246 -2.52 -1.74 -8.70
N ARG A 247 -1.56 -1.85 -7.77
CA ARG A 247 -0.51 -0.82 -7.56
C ARG A 247 0.37 -0.67 -8.81
N LEU A 248 0.80 -1.78 -9.41
CA LEU A 248 1.58 -1.76 -10.64
C LEU A 248 0.80 -1.14 -11.79
N THR A 249 -0.45 -1.55 -11.98
CA THR A 249 -1.34 -1.01 -13.01
C THR A 249 -1.50 0.51 -12.85
N LEU A 250 -1.68 0.99 -11.62
CA LEU A 250 -1.75 2.42 -11.33
C LEU A 250 -0.43 3.13 -11.67
N ALA A 251 0.71 2.62 -11.19
CA ALA A 251 2.02 3.21 -11.44
C ALA A 251 2.35 3.28 -12.95
N LEU A 252 1.99 2.25 -13.73
CA LEU A 252 2.16 2.25 -15.18
C LEU A 252 1.31 3.31 -15.87
N ARG A 253 0.06 3.51 -15.43
CA ARG A 253 -0.80 4.60 -15.93
C ARG A 253 -0.19 5.97 -15.61
N GLU A 254 0.23 6.20 -14.37
CA GLU A 254 0.82 7.49 -13.97
C GLU A 254 2.12 7.80 -14.74
N GLY A 255 2.96 6.79 -14.96
CA GLY A 255 4.18 6.91 -15.76
C GLY A 255 3.90 7.25 -17.23
N ARG A 256 2.86 6.64 -17.83
CA ARG A 256 2.44 6.91 -19.21
C ARG A 256 2.01 8.36 -19.40
N GLU A 257 1.13 8.87 -18.54
CA GLU A 257 0.61 10.24 -18.65
C GLU A 257 1.72 11.27 -18.49
N THR A 258 2.61 11.07 -17.51
CA THR A 258 3.80 11.90 -17.33
C THR A 258 4.69 11.90 -18.57
N GLY A 259 4.92 10.72 -19.18
CA GLY A 259 5.69 10.59 -20.41
C GLY A 259 5.06 11.31 -21.61
N MET A 260 3.74 11.19 -21.78
CA MET A 260 2.99 11.86 -22.85
C MET A 260 3.01 13.38 -22.69
N ALA A 261 2.77 13.89 -21.48
CA ALA A 261 2.87 15.32 -21.19
C ALA A 261 4.27 15.87 -21.49
N VAL A 262 5.33 15.15 -21.11
CA VAL A 262 6.71 15.52 -21.45
C VAL A 262 6.92 15.56 -22.97
N GLY A 263 6.43 14.56 -23.71
CA GLY A 263 6.51 14.54 -25.17
C GLY A 263 5.78 15.72 -25.83
N LEU A 264 4.60 16.08 -25.34
CA LEU A 264 3.85 17.25 -25.82
C LEU A 264 4.62 18.56 -25.58
N LEU A 265 5.23 18.72 -24.40
CA LEU A 265 6.04 19.89 -24.07
C LEU A 265 7.31 19.97 -24.93
N MET A 266 7.99 18.83 -25.16
CA MET A 266 9.15 18.75 -26.05
C MET A 266 8.80 19.22 -27.46
N GLU A 267 7.71 18.72 -28.04
CA GLU A 267 7.29 19.10 -29.39
C GLU A 267 6.85 20.57 -29.46
N ARG A 268 6.09 21.05 -28.46
CA ARG A 268 5.53 22.41 -28.45
C ARG A 268 6.60 23.49 -28.29
N TYR A 269 7.55 23.28 -27.39
CA TYR A 269 8.58 24.27 -27.05
C TYR A 269 9.93 23.98 -27.71
N ARG A 270 10.06 22.88 -28.46
CA ARG A 270 11.32 22.43 -29.10
C ARG A 270 12.47 22.30 -28.10
N ILE A 271 12.15 21.75 -26.92
CA ILE A 271 13.09 21.51 -25.82
C ILE A 271 13.36 20.02 -25.64
N ASP A 272 14.44 19.68 -24.93
CA ASP A 272 14.75 18.29 -24.62
C ASP A 272 13.89 17.72 -23.47
N ARG A 273 14.02 16.41 -23.25
CA ARG A 273 13.27 15.67 -22.23
C ARG A 273 13.54 16.19 -20.81
N HIS A 274 14.77 16.57 -20.51
CA HIS A 274 15.18 17.01 -19.18
C HIS A 274 14.56 18.38 -18.85
N ASP A 275 14.61 19.33 -19.80
CA ASP A 275 14.00 20.65 -19.66
C ASP A 275 12.47 20.56 -19.58
N ALA A 276 11.82 19.72 -20.40
CA ALA A 276 10.39 19.49 -20.36
C ALA A 276 9.92 18.91 -19.02
N LEU A 277 10.65 17.92 -18.47
CA LEU A 277 10.34 17.34 -17.17
C LEU A 277 10.55 18.33 -16.03
N ARG A 278 11.60 19.17 -16.10
CA ARG A 278 11.84 20.25 -15.13
C ARG A 278 10.69 21.26 -15.15
N MET A 279 10.23 21.65 -16.33
CA MET A 279 9.09 22.55 -16.52
C MET A 279 7.80 21.96 -15.90
N LEU A 280 7.49 20.71 -16.22
CA LEU A 280 6.31 20.01 -15.69
C LEU A 280 6.35 19.91 -14.15
N ARG A 281 7.50 19.57 -13.56
CA ARG A 281 7.70 19.51 -12.10
C ARG A 281 7.58 20.88 -11.44
N SER A 282 8.14 21.92 -12.04
CA SER A 282 8.05 23.29 -11.54
C SER A 282 6.60 23.78 -11.51
N HIS A 283 5.83 23.47 -12.56
CA HIS A 283 4.42 23.79 -12.62
C HIS A 283 3.59 23.02 -11.58
N ALA A 284 3.83 21.72 -11.42
CA ALA A 284 3.15 20.92 -10.39
C ALA A 284 3.42 21.45 -8.97
N ARG A 285 4.67 21.85 -8.66
CA ARG A 285 5.05 22.42 -7.36
C ARG A 285 4.41 23.78 -7.10
N SER A 286 4.46 24.70 -8.06
CA SER A 286 3.87 26.04 -7.92
C SER A 286 2.35 26.00 -7.80
N SER A 287 1.70 25.02 -8.44
CA SER A 287 0.26 24.79 -8.35
C SER A 287 -0.17 23.90 -7.17
N GLN A 288 0.75 23.43 -6.32
CA GLN A 288 0.49 22.49 -5.22
C GLN A 288 -0.29 21.22 -5.62
N ARG A 289 -0.03 20.69 -6.81
CA ARG A 289 -0.72 19.51 -7.36
C ARG A 289 0.25 18.37 -7.59
N LYS A 290 -0.26 17.13 -7.62
CA LYS A 290 0.58 15.99 -7.96
C LYS A 290 1.03 16.11 -9.42
N LEU A 291 2.25 15.66 -9.69
CA LEU A 291 2.83 15.69 -11.03
C LEU A 291 1.93 14.99 -12.06
N ASN A 292 1.36 13.85 -11.68
CA ASN A 292 0.46 13.08 -12.54
C ASN A 292 -0.84 13.84 -12.87
N ASP A 293 -1.44 14.53 -11.89
CA ASP A 293 -2.68 15.29 -12.12
C ASP A 293 -2.49 16.40 -13.16
N VAL A 294 -1.33 17.07 -13.12
CA VAL A 294 -0.95 18.08 -14.10
C VAL A 294 -0.66 17.45 -15.46
N ALA A 295 0.00 16.29 -15.48
CA ALA A 295 0.29 15.58 -16.72
C ALA A 295 -0.99 15.13 -17.44
N VAL A 296 -1.94 14.54 -16.71
CA VAL A 296 -3.26 14.13 -17.23
C VAL A 296 -4.00 15.32 -17.83
N GLU A 297 -4.05 16.45 -17.12
CA GLU A 297 -4.72 17.66 -17.61
C GLU A 297 -4.06 18.19 -18.90
N LEU A 298 -2.73 18.21 -18.96
CA LEU A 298 -2.00 18.64 -20.16
C LEU A 298 -2.24 17.71 -21.35
N VAL A 299 -2.27 16.40 -21.13
CA VAL A 299 -2.57 15.42 -22.19
C VAL A 299 -3.99 15.63 -22.70
N GLN A 300 -4.98 15.74 -21.81
CA GLN A 300 -6.37 16.01 -22.19
C GLN A 300 -6.55 17.33 -22.94
N ALA A 301 -5.87 18.39 -22.49
CA ALA A 301 -5.89 19.67 -23.20
C ALA A 301 -5.27 19.55 -24.60
N GLY A 302 -4.17 18.79 -24.74
CA GLY A 302 -3.54 18.49 -26.02
C GLY A 302 -4.44 17.69 -26.97
N GLU A 303 -5.09 16.65 -26.47
CA GLU A 303 -6.07 15.86 -27.23
C GLU A 303 -7.24 16.70 -27.71
N THR A 304 -7.77 17.56 -26.83
CA THR A 304 -8.88 18.48 -27.15
C THR A 304 -8.48 19.49 -28.22
N LEU A 305 -7.29 20.07 -28.11
CA LEU A 305 -6.76 20.99 -29.13
C LEU A 305 -6.55 20.29 -30.48
N ASN A 306 -6.05 19.05 -30.47
CA ASN A 306 -5.87 18.27 -31.68
C ASN A 306 -7.20 17.88 -32.34
N ALA A 307 -8.25 17.61 -31.56
CA ALA A 307 -9.58 17.34 -32.07
C ALA A 307 -10.22 18.55 -32.78
N LEU A 308 -9.82 19.77 -32.40
CA LEU A 308 -10.25 21.03 -33.02
C LEU A 308 -9.37 21.47 -34.19
N ALA A 309 -8.25 20.80 -34.43
CA ALA A 309 -7.33 21.18 -35.49
C ALA A 309 -7.98 20.98 -36.87
N PRO A 310 -7.89 21.96 -37.79
CA PRO A 310 -8.37 21.78 -39.15
C PRO A 310 -7.62 20.60 -39.80
N PRO A 311 -8.28 19.82 -40.68
CA PRO A 311 -7.60 18.75 -41.40
C PRO A 311 -6.37 19.32 -42.08
N ARG A 312 -5.22 18.65 -41.90
CA ARG A 312 -3.94 19.10 -42.47
C ARG A 312 -4.14 19.30 -43.97
N GLN A 313 -4.21 20.55 -44.41
CA GLN A 313 -4.12 20.86 -45.82
C GLN A 313 -2.68 20.54 -46.21
N ASP A 314 -2.51 19.46 -46.97
CA ASP A 314 -1.26 19.15 -47.64
C ASP A 314 -0.85 20.41 -48.43
N LEU A 315 0.13 21.16 -47.92
CA LEU A 315 0.70 22.26 -48.69
C LEU A 315 1.30 21.64 -49.96
N PRO A 316 0.91 22.11 -51.16
CA PRO A 316 1.43 21.56 -52.40
C PRO A 316 2.94 21.74 -52.44
N ALA A 317 3.65 20.64 -52.69
CA ALA A 317 5.09 20.59 -52.85
C ALA A 317 5.57 21.79 -53.68
N GLY A 318 6.37 22.66 -53.06
CA GLY A 318 6.83 23.91 -53.64
C GLY A 318 7.45 23.68 -55.01
N ARG A 319 6.87 24.33 -56.03
CA ARG A 319 7.43 24.42 -57.38
C ARG A 319 8.86 24.96 -57.30
N ALA A 320 9.83 24.13 -57.64
CA ALA A 320 11.16 24.57 -58.02
C ALA A 320 11.07 25.46 -59.28
N ARG A 321 11.08 26.78 -59.09
CA ARG A 321 11.46 27.74 -60.14
C ARG A 321 12.91 28.15 -59.87
N GLY A 322 13.84 27.64 -60.67
CA GLY A 322 15.21 28.12 -60.67
C GLY A 322 15.35 29.49 -61.33
N PRO A 323 16.58 30.01 -61.46
CA PRO A 323 16.93 30.88 -62.55
C PRO A 323 17.91 30.20 -63.49
N ASP A 324 17.45 30.09 -64.73
CA ASP A 324 18.21 30.07 -65.96
C ASP A 324 19.33 31.15 -65.96
N ARG A 325 20.58 30.72 -66.21
CA ARG A 325 21.60 31.54 -66.87
C ARG A 325 22.48 30.66 -67.75
N ARG A 326 22.11 30.59 -69.03
CA ARG A 326 23.02 30.28 -70.13
C ARG A 326 23.88 31.50 -70.51
N LYS A 327 25.05 31.17 -71.05
CA LYS A 327 26.11 31.97 -71.69
C LYS A 327 27.16 32.56 -70.76
#